data_AF-A0A4R9ETC0-F1
#
_entry.id   AF-A0A4R9ETC0-F1
#
_cell.length_a   1.000
_cell.length_b   1.000
_cell.length_c   1.000
_cell.angle_alpha   90.00
_cell.angle_beta   90.00
_cell.angle_gamma   90.00
#
_symmetry.space_group_name_H-M   'P 1'
#
loop_
_entity.id
_entity.type
_entity.pdbx_description
1 polymer ?
#
loop_
_entity_poly.entity_id
_entity_poly.type
_entity_poly.pdbx_seq_one_letter_code
_entity_poly.pdbx_strand_id
1 'polypeptide(L)'
;MVTAMRACDDGEYAYNKDGSSWDDDPMEWRFNQGSVPAYLDAEIIRNEITESADNIDFGRNNCGLGEDLDSDDATYEGTTDDGTNVGTDTCEDDDGDNVVAFGDQPAQRLAGTCAYESWWSGWYIDEADVEINDNQSEVAFPRAGTPCLSEYYLESTMTHEFGHAFGLGHVPSGHENLTTAPTADICGNDKSHLGKGDYNGLRELEVTD
;
A
#
# COMPACT_ATOMS: atom_id res chain seq x y z
N MET A 1 20.95 -20.39 3.87
CA MET A 1 19.76 -19.59 3.54
C MET A 1 18.61 -20.23 4.28
N VAL A 2 18.01 -19.51 5.22
CA VAL A 2 16.71 -19.90 5.76
C VAL A 2 15.73 -19.63 4.63
N THR A 3 14.89 -20.60 4.29
CA THR A 3 13.82 -20.38 3.31
C THR A 3 12.73 -19.58 3.99
N ALA A 4 12.29 -18.50 3.36
CA ALA A 4 11.16 -17.71 3.84
C ALA A 4 9.95 -18.62 4.08
N MET A 5 9.24 -18.40 5.19
CA MET A 5 8.02 -19.12 5.48
C MET A 5 6.93 -18.74 4.46
N ARG A 6 5.94 -19.61 4.24
CA ARG A 6 4.79 -19.26 3.39
C ARG A 6 4.02 -18.14 4.07
N ALA A 7 3.47 -17.20 3.30
CA ALA A 7 2.73 -16.05 3.82
C ALA A 7 1.67 -16.44 4.87
N CYS A 8 0.91 -17.53 4.63
CA CYS A 8 -0.14 -17.99 5.55
C CYS A 8 0.35 -18.74 6.80
N ASP A 9 1.60 -19.18 6.81
CA ASP A 9 2.23 -19.79 7.98
C ASP A 9 3.06 -18.75 8.76
N ASP A 10 3.40 -17.63 8.11
CA ASP A 10 4.23 -16.56 8.62
C ASP A 10 3.45 -15.57 9.46
N GLY A 11 3.79 -15.48 10.74
CA GLY A 11 3.10 -14.65 11.72
C GLY A 11 3.87 -13.39 12.08
N GLU A 12 4.98 -13.09 11.40
CA GLU A 12 5.74 -11.87 11.64
C GLU A 12 5.01 -10.65 11.09
N TYR A 13 5.00 -9.55 11.81
CA TYR A 13 4.55 -8.26 11.32
C TYR A 13 5.38 -7.15 11.98
N ALA A 14 5.36 -5.99 11.37
CA ALA A 14 5.97 -4.79 11.90
C ALA A 14 4.99 -3.62 11.76
N TYR A 15 5.20 -2.60 12.57
CA TYR A 15 4.50 -1.33 12.44
C TYR A 15 5.45 -0.25 11.93
N ASN A 16 4.87 0.82 11.41
CA ASN A 16 5.55 2.09 11.27
C ASN A 16 6.05 2.57 12.63
N LYS A 17 6.94 3.56 12.60
CA LYS A 17 7.84 3.91 13.70
C LYS A 17 7.15 4.00 15.07
N ASP A 18 5.97 4.61 15.13
CA ASP A 18 5.25 4.87 16.38
C ASP A 18 4.05 3.93 16.60
N GLY A 19 3.79 2.98 15.68
CA GLY A 19 2.70 2.01 15.81
C GLY A 19 1.31 2.63 15.68
N SER A 20 1.23 3.72 14.93
CA SER A 20 0.02 4.52 14.76
C SER A 20 -0.98 3.83 13.82
N SER A 21 -2.25 4.02 14.09
CA SER A 21 -3.37 3.68 13.20
C SER A 21 -4.16 4.94 12.88
N TRP A 22 -5.08 4.86 11.93
CA TRP A 22 -6.15 5.83 11.83
C TRP A 22 -6.96 5.84 13.14
N ASP A 23 -7.41 7.02 13.55
CA ASP A 23 -8.34 7.20 14.69
C ASP A 23 -9.79 6.86 14.21
N ASP A 24 -10.84 7.36 14.87
CA ASP A 24 -12.25 7.11 14.48
C ASP A 24 -12.65 7.64 13.06
N ASP A 25 -11.73 8.28 12.33
CA ASP A 25 -11.98 8.87 11.01
C ASP A 25 -11.29 8.05 9.91
N PRO A 26 -12.00 7.70 8.83
CA PRO A 26 -11.43 6.91 7.74
C PRO A 26 -10.43 7.71 6.91
N MET A 27 -9.48 7.02 6.28
CA MET A 27 -8.68 7.54 5.17
C MET A 27 -9.58 7.85 3.97
N GLU A 28 -10.10 9.08 3.91
CA GLU A 28 -10.76 9.62 2.73
C GLU A 28 -9.71 10.03 1.69
N TRP A 29 -9.56 9.27 0.60
CA TRP A 29 -8.47 9.44 -0.37
C TRP A 29 -8.93 9.71 -1.79
N ARG A 30 -8.10 10.44 -2.54
CA ARG A 30 -8.33 10.77 -3.95
C ARG A 30 -7.19 10.25 -4.82
N PHE A 31 -7.48 10.01 -6.09
CA PHE A 31 -6.49 9.57 -7.08
C PHE A 31 -6.24 10.65 -8.12
N ASN A 32 -5.00 11.05 -8.32
CA ASN A 32 -4.62 11.85 -9.47
C ASN A 32 -4.62 10.99 -10.74
N GLN A 33 -5.81 10.76 -11.30
CA GLN A 33 -5.94 9.94 -12.51
C GLN A 33 -5.23 10.57 -13.73
N GLY A 34 -5.03 11.89 -13.73
CA GLY A 34 -4.30 12.61 -14.78
C GLY A 34 -2.80 12.27 -14.81
N SER A 35 -2.23 11.79 -13.71
CA SER A 35 -0.83 11.39 -13.59
C SER A 35 -0.51 10.05 -14.26
N VAL A 36 -1.51 9.23 -14.59
CA VAL A 36 -1.30 7.87 -15.12
C VAL A 36 -0.46 7.91 -16.42
N PRO A 37 0.65 7.16 -16.48
CA PRO A 37 1.46 7.07 -17.69
C PRO A 37 0.66 6.64 -18.91
N ALA A 38 0.89 7.31 -20.05
CA ALA A 38 0.11 7.12 -21.29
C ALA A 38 0.15 5.69 -21.88
N TYR A 39 1.03 4.82 -21.40
CA TYR A 39 1.09 3.42 -21.83
C TYR A 39 0.14 2.50 -21.05
N LEU A 40 -0.48 3.00 -19.97
CA LEU A 40 -1.45 2.34 -19.12
C LEU A 40 -2.86 2.91 -19.38
N ASP A 41 -3.89 2.15 -18.98
CA ASP A 41 -5.28 2.59 -19.05
C ASP A 41 -5.70 3.16 -17.70
N ALA A 42 -5.96 4.46 -17.65
CA ALA A 42 -6.20 5.18 -16.39
C ALA A 42 -7.44 4.68 -15.62
N GLU A 43 -8.46 4.17 -16.30
CA GLU A 43 -9.66 3.64 -15.63
C GLU A 43 -9.37 2.28 -14.99
N ILE A 44 -8.60 1.43 -15.68
CA ILE A 44 -8.19 0.13 -15.15
C ILE A 44 -7.24 0.31 -13.96
N ILE A 45 -6.28 1.23 -14.07
CA ILE A 45 -5.35 1.54 -12.99
C ILE A 45 -6.06 2.06 -11.75
N ARG A 46 -7.03 2.98 -11.90
CA ARG A 46 -7.86 3.42 -10.77
C ARG A 46 -8.56 2.26 -10.09
N ASN A 47 -9.13 1.32 -10.86
CA ASN A 47 -9.81 0.16 -10.29
C ASN A 47 -8.83 -0.77 -9.55
N GLU A 48 -7.62 -0.99 -10.08
CA GLU A 48 -6.59 -1.78 -9.40
C GLU A 48 -6.10 -1.12 -8.10
N ILE A 49 -5.94 0.21 -8.09
CA ILE A 49 -5.59 0.96 -6.86
C ILE A 49 -6.71 0.84 -5.83
N THR A 50 -7.97 0.98 -6.25
CA THR A 50 -9.13 0.87 -5.35
C THR A 50 -9.23 -0.54 -4.75
N GLU A 51 -9.06 -1.59 -5.56
CA GLU A 51 -9.01 -2.98 -5.10
C GLU A 51 -7.86 -3.22 -4.11
N SER A 52 -6.75 -2.50 -4.27
CA SER A 52 -5.60 -2.61 -3.37
C SER A 52 -5.84 -1.95 -2.02
N ALA A 53 -6.57 -0.83 -1.99
CA ALA A 53 -7.04 -0.21 -0.75
C ALA A 53 -7.98 -1.18 -0.02
N ASP A 54 -8.95 -1.75 -0.75
CA ASP A 54 -9.87 -2.76 -0.23
C ASP A 54 -9.13 -4.01 0.33
N ASN A 55 -8.00 -4.41 -0.26
CA ASN A 55 -7.22 -5.53 0.24
C ASN A 55 -6.72 -5.31 1.67
N ILE A 56 -6.42 -4.05 2.01
CA ILE A 56 -6.00 -3.63 3.35
C ILE A 56 -7.23 -3.43 4.24
N ASP A 57 -8.15 -2.57 3.83
CA ASP A 57 -9.34 -2.19 4.61
C ASP A 57 -10.21 -3.40 5.00
N PHE A 58 -10.43 -4.35 4.09
CA PHE A 58 -11.20 -5.56 4.44
C PHE A 58 -10.35 -6.71 4.98
N GLY A 59 -9.03 -6.54 5.11
CA GLY A 59 -8.15 -7.61 5.53
C GLY A 59 -8.14 -8.81 4.57
N ARG A 60 -8.24 -8.57 3.25
CA ARG A 60 -8.38 -9.63 2.24
C ARG A 60 -7.14 -10.53 2.24
N ASN A 61 -7.37 -11.83 2.41
CA ASN A 61 -6.30 -12.80 2.54
C ASN A 61 -6.67 -14.13 1.87
N ASN A 62 -5.68 -14.89 1.40
CA ASN A 62 -5.87 -16.24 0.86
C ASN A 62 -5.53 -17.34 1.88
N CYS A 63 -5.46 -16.97 3.15
CA CYS A 63 -5.02 -17.81 4.27
C CYS A 63 -6.18 -18.47 5.03
N GLY A 64 -7.42 -18.15 4.67
CA GLY A 64 -8.61 -18.63 5.35
C GLY A 64 -8.80 -18.01 6.74
N LEU A 65 -8.22 -16.83 6.95
CA LEU A 65 -8.50 -15.96 8.10
C LEU A 65 -9.81 -15.21 7.83
N GLY A 66 -10.42 -14.61 8.85
CA GLY A 66 -11.66 -13.83 8.65
C GLY A 66 -11.42 -12.66 7.70
N GLU A 67 -12.41 -12.29 6.90
CA GLU A 67 -12.34 -11.17 5.93
C GLU A 67 -13.12 -9.94 6.43
N ASP A 68 -13.31 -9.84 7.75
CA ASP A 68 -14.13 -8.79 8.38
C ASP A 68 -13.25 -8.04 9.39
N LEU A 69 -12.18 -7.36 8.92
CA LEU A 69 -11.57 -6.30 9.73
C LEU A 69 -12.52 -5.09 9.87
N ASP A 70 -13.56 -5.02 9.01
CA ASP A 70 -14.78 -4.19 9.12
C ASP A 70 -14.51 -2.74 9.54
N SER A 71 -13.58 -2.11 8.84
CA SER A 71 -13.13 -0.77 9.18
C SER A 71 -13.86 0.35 8.44
N ASP A 72 -14.33 0.18 7.19
CA ASP A 72 -14.76 1.33 6.35
C ASP A 72 -13.70 2.48 6.39
N ASP A 73 -12.43 2.14 6.68
CA ASP A 73 -11.36 3.08 7.02
C ASP A 73 -10.61 3.53 5.75
N ALA A 74 -10.95 3.01 4.57
CA ALA A 74 -10.45 3.49 3.28
C ALA A 74 -11.61 3.90 2.35
N THR A 75 -11.86 5.19 2.20
CA THR A 75 -12.92 5.68 1.30
C THR A 75 -12.35 6.40 0.08
N TYR A 76 -12.62 5.87 -1.12
CA TYR A 76 -12.25 6.54 -2.37
C TYR A 76 -13.22 7.68 -2.72
N GLU A 77 -12.75 8.93 -2.59
CA GLU A 77 -13.51 10.17 -2.82
C GLU A 77 -13.46 10.67 -4.27
N GLY A 78 -12.85 9.90 -5.17
CA GLY A 78 -12.80 10.21 -6.61
C GLY A 78 -11.46 10.76 -7.08
N THR A 79 -11.48 11.47 -8.22
CA THR A 79 -10.27 11.95 -8.87
C THR A 79 -9.88 13.34 -8.39
N THR A 80 -8.58 13.60 -8.26
CA THR A 80 -8.02 14.95 -8.06
C THR A 80 -7.02 15.34 -9.17
N ASP A 81 -6.63 16.60 -9.22
CA ASP A 81 -5.48 17.10 -10.00
C ASP A 81 -4.24 17.34 -9.10
N ASP A 82 -4.37 17.17 -7.79
CA ASP A 82 -3.31 17.39 -6.80
C ASP A 82 -2.21 16.31 -6.89
N GLY A 83 -0.99 16.69 -6.53
CA GLY A 83 0.13 15.75 -6.41
C GLY A 83 0.14 15.05 -5.06
N THR A 84 1.20 14.31 -4.80
CA THR A 84 1.48 13.77 -3.46
C THR A 84 2.64 14.54 -2.83
N ASN A 85 2.78 14.40 -1.52
CA ASN A 85 3.86 14.96 -0.72
C ASN A 85 4.90 13.87 -0.42
N VAL A 86 4.98 12.83 -1.27
CA VAL A 86 6.02 11.79 -1.24
C VAL A 86 7.25 12.24 -2.02
N GLY A 87 8.22 12.83 -1.34
CA GLY A 87 9.50 13.17 -1.95
C GLY A 87 10.37 11.95 -2.28
N THR A 88 11.37 12.15 -3.14
CA THR A 88 12.31 11.07 -3.55
C THR A 88 13.14 10.50 -2.40
N ASP A 89 13.54 11.34 -1.44
CA ASP A 89 14.37 10.94 -0.29
C ASP A 89 13.62 10.97 1.05
N THR A 90 12.60 11.82 1.19
CA THR A 90 11.84 12.07 2.42
C THR A 90 10.42 12.51 2.09
N CYS A 91 9.49 12.30 3.03
CA CYS A 91 8.19 12.96 2.99
C CYS A 91 8.34 14.48 3.04
N GLU A 92 7.54 15.17 2.23
CA GLU A 92 7.36 16.61 2.27
C GLU A 92 6.33 16.96 3.37
N ASP A 93 5.98 18.25 3.51
CA ASP A 93 5.08 18.69 4.58
C ASP A 93 3.65 18.16 4.34
N ASP A 94 2.98 17.71 5.39
CA ASP A 94 1.53 17.41 5.43
C ASP A 94 0.73 18.62 4.89
N ASP A 95 -0.26 18.34 4.03
CA ASP A 95 -1.16 19.34 3.47
C ASP A 95 -2.66 19.12 3.73
N GLY A 96 -2.99 18.04 4.43
CA GLY A 96 -4.32 17.64 4.86
C GLY A 96 -5.13 16.86 3.81
N ASP A 97 -4.53 16.43 2.70
CA ASP A 97 -5.20 15.64 1.68
C ASP A 97 -4.53 14.26 1.50
N ASN A 98 -5.31 13.18 1.50
CA ASN A 98 -4.80 11.84 1.18
C ASN A 98 -4.79 11.62 -0.33
N VAL A 99 -3.62 11.63 -0.97
CA VAL A 99 -3.50 11.52 -2.42
C VAL A 99 -2.71 10.29 -2.84
N VAL A 100 -3.24 9.59 -3.85
CA VAL A 100 -2.50 8.62 -4.64
C VAL A 100 -2.19 9.22 -6.01
N ALA A 101 -0.93 9.16 -6.45
CA ALA A 101 -0.55 9.62 -7.79
C ALA A 101 0.61 8.82 -8.38
N PHE A 102 0.84 8.98 -9.68
CA PHE A 102 2.10 8.64 -10.32
C PHE A 102 3.04 9.86 -10.32
N GLY A 103 4.32 9.63 -10.05
CA GLY A 103 5.33 10.69 -10.01
C GLY A 103 6.77 10.17 -10.06
N ASP A 104 7.73 11.07 -9.85
CA ASP A 104 9.16 10.79 -9.93
C ASP A 104 9.64 10.12 -8.66
N GLN A 105 10.10 8.87 -8.78
CA GLN A 105 10.62 8.09 -7.67
C GLN A 105 12.05 7.62 -7.95
N PRO A 106 12.88 7.39 -6.91
CA PRO A 106 14.22 6.86 -7.08
C PRO A 106 14.25 5.59 -7.94
N ALA A 107 15.33 5.42 -8.69
CA ALA A 107 15.49 4.25 -9.56
C ALA A 107 15.27 2.95 -8.79
N GLN A 108 14.51 2.03 -9.39
CA GLN A 108 14.11 0.72 -8.84
C GLN A 108 13.14 0.75 -7.65
N ARG A 109 12.72 1.92 -7.15
CA ARG A 109 11.60 2.03 -6.21
C ARG A 109 10.29 1.94 -6.99
N LEU A 110 9.39 1.04 -6.61
CA LEU A 110 8.11 0.85 -7.30
C LEU A 110 7.10 1.93 -6.94
N ALA A 111 7.04 2.25 -5.66
CA ALA A 111 6.22 3.30 -5.07
C ALA A 111 6.79 3.68 -3.71
N GLY A 112 6.24 4.72 -3.09
CA GLY A 112 6.52 5.08 -1.71
C GLY A 112 5.30 5.68 -1.04
N THR A 113 5.24 5.53 0.28
CA THR A 113 4.16 6.02 1.12
C THR A 113 4.70 6.96 2.19
N CYS A 114 3.98 8.06 2.43
CA CYS A 114 4.16 8.95 3.56
C CYS A 114 2.91 8.89 4.42
N ALA A 115 3.01 8.26 5.59
CA ALA A 115 1.99 8.32 6.62
C ALA A 115 2.41 9.37 7.65
N TYR A 116 1.59 10.40 7.81
CA TYR A 116 1.80 11.50 8.71
C TYR A 116 1.17 11.18 10.06
N GLU A 117 1.94 11.37 11.13
CA GLU A 117 1.56 10.98 12.47
C GLU A 117 1.47 12.21 13.37
N SER A 118 0.33 12.35 14.04
CA SER A 118 0.04 13.43 14.98
C SER A 118 -0.06 12.93 16.41
N TRP A 119 0.19 13.83 17.37
CA TRP A 119 0.04 13.55 18.80
C TRP A 119 -0.99 14.46 19.45
N TRP A 120 -2.11 13.87 19.89
CA TRP A 120 -3.11 14.55 20.72
C TRP A 120 -3.29 13.87 22.08
N SER A 121 -3.66 12.59 22.08
CA SER A 121 -3.79 11.72 23.26
C SER A 121 -3.12 10.34 23.08
N GLY A 122 -2.38 10.19 22.00
CA GLY A 122 -1.70 9.01 21.47
C GLY A 122 -1.13 9.39 20.10
N TRP A 123 -0.34 8.50 19.50
CA TRP A 123 0.05 8.64 18.10
C TRP A 123 -1.03 8.03 17.21
N TYR A 124 -1.45 8.77 16.20
CA TYR A 124 -2.44 8.36 15.21
C TYR A 124 -2.03 8.92 13.84
N ILE A 125 -2.52 8.27 12.78
CA ILE A 125 -2.36 8.72 11.40
C ILE A 125 -3.51 9.68 11.08
N ASP A 126 -3.19 10.87 10.58
CA ASP A 126 -4.17 11.86 10.11
C ASP A 126 -4.10 12.14 8.61
N GLU A 127 -3.00 11.78 7.96
CA GLU A 127 -2.83 11.88 6.51
C GLU A 127 -1.94 10.73 6.00
N ALA A 128 -2.23 10.24 4.80
CA ALA A 128 -1.34 9.38 4.05
C ALA A 128 -1.35 9.65 2.55
N ASP A 129 -0.15 9.79 1.99
CA ASP A 129 0.11 9.95 0.57
C ASP A 129 0.86 8.75 -0.01
N VAL A 130 0.52 8.38 -1.24
CA VAL A 130 1.16 7.27 -1.96
C VAL A 130 1.56 7.68 -3.37
N GLU A 131 2.86 7.61 -3.67
CA GLU A 131 3.38 7.90 -5.00
C GLU A 131 3.92 6.68 -5.71
N ILE A 132 3.39 6.42 -6.90
CA ILE A 132 3.74 5.31 -7.79
C ILE A 132 4.79 5.79 -8.79
N ASN A 133 5.84 5.01 -9.02
CA ASN A 133 6.87 5.38 -9.98
C ASN A 133 6.32 5.45 -11.42
N ASP A 134 6.47 6.60 -12.08
CA ASP A 134 5.99 6.83 -13.45
C ASP A 134 7.04 6.45 -14.54
N ASN A 135 8.28 6.17 -14.14
CA ASN A 135 9.39 5.94 -15.04
C ASN A 135 9.40 4.51 -15.58
N GLN A 136 8.70 4.31 -16.69
CA GLN A 136 8.60 3.05 -17.42
C GLN A 136 9.95 2.37 -17.73
N SER A 137 11.04 3.13 -17.85
CA SER A 137 12.36 2.56 -18.19
C SER A 137 13.05 1.88 -17.01
N GLU A 138 12.64 2.21 -15.77
CA GLU A 138 13.16 1.63 -14.53
C GLU A 138 12.15 0.64 -13.93
N VAL A 139 10.87 1.01 -13.95
CA VAL A 139 9.76 0.23 -13.37
C VAL A 139 8.59 0.25 -14.35
N ALA A 140 8.07 -0.93 -14.69
CA ALA A 140 6.92 -1.07 -15.57
C ALA A 140 5.83 -1.91 -14.91
N PHE A 141 4.58 -1.57 -15.22
CA PHE A 141 3.38 -2.31 -14.86
C PHE A 141 2.75 -2.96 -16.11
N PRO A 142 2.15 -4.16 -16.00
CA PRO A 142 1.50 -4.80 -17.14
C PRO A 142 0.41 -3.93 -17.73
N ARG A 143 0.26 -3.96 -19.06
CA ARG A 143 -0.92 -3.39 -19.70
C ARG A 143 -2.11 -4.31 -19.48
N ALA A 144 -3.29 -3.72 -19.36
CA ALA A 144 -4.53 -4.47 -19.29
C ALA A 144 -4.66 -5.52 -20.41
N GLY A 145 -5.01 -6.75 -20.04
CA GLY A 145 -5.18 -7.86 -20.98
C GLY A 145 -3.89 -8.37 -21.61
N THR A 146 -2.72 -7.93 -21.14
CA THR A 146 -1.42 -8.44 -21.58
C THR A 146 -0.80 -9.33 -20.51
N PRO A 147 -0.10 -10.42 -20.89
CA PRO A 147 0.63 -11.22 -19.92
C PRO A 147 1.82 -10.42 -19.37
N CYS A 148 2.09 -10.57 -18.07
CA CYS A 148 3.34 -10.08 -17.50
C CYS A 148 4.53 -10.86 -18.07
N LEU A 149 5.57 -10.14 -18.47
CA LEU A 149 6.81 -10.65 -19.04
C LEU A 149 8.02 -10.29 -18.17
N SER A 150 8.07 -9.06 -17.68
CA SER A 150 9.16 -8.54 -16.84
C SER A 150 8.73 -7.28 -16.07
N GLU A 151 7.46 -7.22 -15.68
CA GLU A 151 6.82 -6.09 -15.00
C GLU A 151 6.47 -6.46 -13.54
N TYR A 152 6.11 -5.46 -12.75
CA TYR A 152 5.58 -5.65 -11.39
C TYR A 152 4.07 -5.49 -11.42
N TYR A 153 3.33 -6.32 -10.67
CA TYR A 153 1.88 -6.16 -10.58
C TYR A 153 1.54 -4.96 -9.70
N LEU A 154 0.74 -4.04 -10.23
CA LEU A 154 0.37 -2.82 -9.52
C LEU A 154 -0.41 -3.14 -8.25
N GLU A 155 -1.35 -4.08 -8.31
CA GLU A 155 -2.15 -4.49 -7.15
C GLU A 155 -1.27 -4.95 -5.97
N SER A 156 -0.27 -5.78 -6.25
CA SER A 156 0.71 -6.22 -5.25
C SER A 156 1.54 -5.06 -4.68
N THR A 157 1.94 -4.09 -5.51
CA THR A 157 2.68 -2.90 -5.06
C THR A 157 1.78 -2.01 -4.21
N MET A 158 0.56 -1.73 -4.67
CA MET A 158 -0.34 -0.82 -3.98
C MET A 158 -0.87 -1.42 -2.69
N THR A 159 -1.10 -2.73 -2.62
CA THR A 159 -1.47 -3.38 -1.36
C THR A 159 -0.36 -3.22 -0.32
N HIS A 160 0.92 -3.28 -0.74
CA HIS A 160 2.05 -2.99 0.15
C HIS A 160 2.04 -1.54 0.64
N GLU A 161 1.86 -0.57 -0.28
CA GLU A 161 1.84 0.85 0.07
C GLU A 161 0.64 1.24 0.94
N PHE A 162 -0.56 0.73 0.64
CA PHE A 162 -1.71 0.91 1.53
C PHE A 162 -1.48 0.28 2.90
N GLY A 163 -0.72 -0.83 2.98
CA GLY A 163 -0.28 -1.36 4.28
C GLY A 163 0.50 -0.32 5.09
N HIS A 164 1.37 0.47 4.46
CA HIS A 164 2.05 1.59 5.11
C HIS A 164 1.11 2.73 5.47
N ALA A 165 0.16 3.08 4.60
CA ALA A 165 -0.85 4.10 4.88
C ALA A 165 -1.71 3.73 6.10
N PHE A 166 -1.85 2.44 6.39
CA PHE A 166 -2.59 1.90 7.54
C PHE A 166 -1.69 1.54 8.73
N GLY A 167 -0.42 1.97 8.73
CA GLY A 167 0.46 1.85 9.89
C GLY A 167 1.30 0.57 9.96
N LEU A 168 1.18 -0.36 9.02
CA LEU A 168 2.13 -1.47 8.92
C LEU A 168 3.51 -0.99 8.46
N GLY A 169 4.55 -1.59 9.02
CA GLY A 169 5.93 -1.36 8.62
C GLY A 169 6.52 -2.52 7.84
N HIS A 170 7.71 -2.33 7.27
CA HIS A 170 8.43 -3.43 6.62
C HIS A 170 8.81 -4.53 7.60
N VAL A 171 8.42 -5.77 7.27
CA VAL A 171 8.94 -6.95 7.98
C VAL A 171 10.44 -7.16 7.71
N PRO A 172 11.18 -7.73 8.67
CA PRO A 172 12.61 -7.96 8.51
C PRO A 172 12.91 -9.05 7.45
N SER A 173 14.20 -9.19 7.10
CA SER A 173 14.67 -10.24 6.19
C SER A 173 14.31 -11.65 6.71
N GLY A 174 13.95 -12.56 5.82
CA GLY A 174 13.47 -13.91 6.14
C GLY A 174 11.95 -14.09 6.03
N HIS A 175 11.22 -13.00 5.77
CA HIS A 175 9.77 -12.93 5.66
C HIS A 175 9.32 -12.42 4.28
N GLU A 176 10.09 -12.73 3.24
CA GLU A 176 9.96 -12.12 1.90
C GLU A 176 8.61 -12.37 1.22
N ASN A 177 7.86 -13.40 1.64
CA ASN A 177 6.55 -13.74 1.11
C ASN A 177 5.39 -12.94 1.76
N LEU A 178 5.64 -12.17 2.82
CA LEU A 178 4.64 -11.30 3.44
C LEU A 178 4.40 -10.04 2.60
N THR A 179 3.23 -9.45 2.74
CA THR A 179 2.76 -8.31 1.94
C THR A 179 3.69 -7.11 2.10
N THR A 180 4.04 -6.79 3.34
CA THR A 180 4.90 -5.65 3.70
C THR A 180 6.39 -5.94 3.57
N ALA A 181 6.82 -7.08 3.02
CA ALA A 181 8.25 -7.31 2.80
C ALA A 181 8.78 -6.33 1.72
N PRO A 182 9.96 -5.70 1.90
CA PRO A 182 10.45 -4.58 1.08
C PRO A 182 10.89 -4.95 -0.34
N THR A 183 10.62 -6.18 -0.77
CA THR A 183 10.98 -6.69 -2.10
C THR A 183 9.74 -7.19 -2.80
N ALA A 184 9.64 -6.90 -4.10
CA ALA A 184 8.60 -7.41 -4.98
C ALA A 184 9.20 -8.39 -5.99
N ASP A 185 8.41 -9.40 -6.36
CA ASP A 185 8.77 -10.36 -7.39
C ASP A 185 8.26 -9.90 -8.76
N ILE A 186 9.12 -9.99 -9.76
CA ILE A 186 8.72 -9.75 -11.16
C ILE A 186 7.64 -10.76 -11.54
N CYS A 187 6.52 -10.25 -12.03
CA CYS A 187 5.32 -11.04 -12.34
C CYS A 187 4.78 -11.87 -11.16
N GLY A 188 5.10 -11.52 -9.92
CA GLY A 188 4.48 -12.08 -8.71
C GLY A 188 3.31 -11.22 -8.28
N ASN A 189 2.15 -11.84 -8.00
CA ASN A 189 0.99 -11.14 -7.44
C ASN A 189 0.68 -11.59 -6.01
N ASP A 190 1.63 -12.30 -5.39
CA ASP A 190 1.42 -13.07 -4.17
C ASP A 190 1.12 -12.16 -2.97
N LYS A 191 1.56 -10.90 -3.03
CA LYS A 191 1.39 -9.86 -2.00
C LYS A 191 0.16 -8.96 -2.23
N SER A 192 -0.67 -9.24 -3.24
CA SER A 192 -2.01 -8.62 -3.36
C SER A 192 -2.94 -9.05 -2.24
N HIS A 193 -2.64 -10.16 -1.55
CA HIS A 193 -3.41 -10.65 -0.42
C HIS A 193 -2.54 -10.61 0.82
N LEU A 194 -3.13 -10.29 1.96
CA LEU A 194 -2.42 -10.22 3.22
C LEU A 194 -1.84 -11.57 3.61
N GLY A 195 -0.54 -11.57 3.94
CA GLY A 195 0.06 -12.64 4.71
C GLY A 195 -0.56 -12.70 6.11
N LYS A 196 -0.40 -13.85 6.78
CA LYS A 196 -0.99 -14.04 8.11
C LYS A 196 -0.44 -13.01 9.12
N GLY A 197 0.84 -12.69 9.03
CA GLY A 197 1.49 -11.68 9.83
C GLY A 197 0.85 -10.30 9.62
N ASP A 198 0.87 -9.82 8.38
CA ASP A 198 0.30 -8.52 7.98
C ASP A 198 -1.16 -8.37 8.43
N TYR A 199 -1.99 -9.41 8.21
CA TYR A 199 -3.38 -9.45 8.68
C TYR A 199 -3.51 -9.31 10.20
N ASN A 200 -2.65 -9.99 10.97
CA ASN A 200 -2.71 -9.88 12.43
C ASN A 200 -2.26 -8.51 12.91
N GLY A 201 -1.31 -7.87 12.22
CA GLY A 201 -0.88 -6.51 12.50
C GLY A 201 -2.01 -5.51 12.28
N LEU A 202 -2.67 -5.54 11.12
CA LEU A 202 -3.82 -4.66 10.82
C LEU A 202 -4.94 -4.86 11.82
N ARG A 203 -5.31 -6.12 12.11
CA ARG A 203 -6.33 -6.40 13.12
C ARG A 203 -6.00 -5.81 14.50
N GLU A 204 -4.73 -5.77 14.89
CA GLU A 204 -4.33 -5.20 16.18
C GLU A 204 -4.38 -3.65 16.17
N LEU A 205 -4.23 -3.02 15.00
CA LEU A 205 -4.40 -1.58 14.81
C LEU A 205 -5.87 -1.17 14.73
N GLU A 206 -6.69 -1.91 13.99
CA GLU A 206 -8.08 -1.53 13.63
C GLU A 206 -9.11 -2.01 14.67
N VAL A 207 -8.88 -3.15 15.32
CA VAL A 207 -9.83 -3.69 16.30
C VAL A 207 -9.44 -3.24 17.70
N THR A 208 -9.97 -2.09 18.12
CA THR A 208 -9.91 -1.64 19.51
C THR A 208 -11.15 -2.09 20.29
N ASP A 209 -10.95 -2.75 21.45
CA ASP A 209 -12.01 -3.22 22.38
C ASP A 209 -12.72 -2.07 23.14
#